data_AF-A0A6A2WU00-F1
#
_entry.id   AF-A0A6A2WU00-F1
#
_cell.length_a   1.000
_cell.length_b   1.000
_cell.length_c   1.000
_cell.angle_alpha   90.00
_cell.angle_beta   90.00
_cell.angle_gamma   90.00
#
_symmetry.space_group_name_H-M   'P 1'
#
loop_
_entity.id
_entity.type
_entity.pdbx_description
1 polymer ?
#
loop_
_entity_poly.entity_id
_entity_poly.type
_entity_poly.pdbx_seq_one_letter_code
_entity_poly.pdbx_strand_id
1 'polypeptide(L)'
;MEISRNPSKLSVSPASSMGLIVGPREAVKTGGQLLTLNGNHEIMNIEGDFRYVTEKGLEEFDVWAYCVRARIAALRPNGPISRRFLANNSTVLVVGDSVFVHGGLLAKHVDYGLQRINEEVRDWINGSKGGRAPEYCRGRNAVVWLRKFSDELEKNCDCSLLEHVLATIPGAKRMIMGHTIQVAGINGVCDSRAIRIDVECRKAAVMDCLKFWRLIRTRG
;
A
#
# COMPACT_ATOMS: atom_id res chain seq x y z
N MET A 1 13.20 -20.91 46.45
CA MET A 1 14.39 -20.67 45.61
C MET A 1 14.11 -21.32 44.26
N GLU A 2 14.16 -20.50 43.21
CA GLU A 2 13.57 -20.71 41.89
C GLU A 2 14.17 -21.89 41.12
N ILE A 3 13.34 -22.60 40.36
CA ILE A 3 13.80 -23.43 39.24
C ILE A 3 13.62 -22.59 37.97
N SER A 4 14.75 -22.01 37.56
CA SER A 4 14.98 -21.22 36.36
C SER A 4 14.78 -22.03 35.08
N ARG A 5 14.18 -21.39 34.07
CA ARG A 5 13.99 -21.88 32.70
C ARG A 5 15.28 -21.69 31.90
N ASN A 6 15.71 -22.71 31.17
CA ASN A 6 16.56 -22.51 30.01
C ASN A 6 16.32 -23.60 28.94
N PRO A 7 15.68 -23.28 27.81
CA PRO A 7 15.82 -24.05 26.58
C PRO A 7 16.63 -23.21 25.58
N SER A 8 17.92 -23.50 25.51
CA SER A 8 18.75 -23.08 24.38
C SER A 8 18.58 -24.07 23.23
N LYS A 9 18.56 -23.51 22.00
CA LYS A 9 18.58 -24.17 20.67
C LYS A 9 17.22 -24.65 20.13
N LEU A 10 16.51 -23.74 19.46
CA LEU A 10 15.72 -24.11 18.28
C LEU A 10 16.59 -23.88 17.04
N SER A 11 17.01 -24.97 16.39
CA SER A 11 17.55 -24.95 15.04
C SER A 11 16.42 -24.69 14.04
N VAL A 12 16.51 -23.59 13.28
CA VAL A 12 15.60 -23.30 12.18
C VAL A 12 16.21 -23.87 10.90
N SER A 13 15.54 -24.84 10.30
CA SER A 13 15.88 -25.42 8.99
C SER A 13 15.60 -24.42 7.86
N PRO A 14 16.46 -24.33 6.81
CA PRO A 14 16.25 -23.44 5.69
C PRO A 14 15.29 -24.08 4.68
N ALA A 15 13.99 -23.85 4.86
CA ALA A 15 12.98 -24.15 3.85
C ALA A 15 12.45 -22.84 3.24
N SER A 16 12.90 -22.57 2.00
CA SER A 16 12.30 -21.73 0.96
C SER A 16 11.61 -20.42 1.37
N SER A 17 12.20 -19.32 0.93
CA SER A 17 11.79 -17.91 0.93
C SER A 17 10.38 -17.58 0.37
N MET A 18 9.33 -18.14 0.96
CA MET A 18 7.92 -17.85 0.73
C MET A 18 7.32 -17.31 2.04
N GLY A 19 7.93 -16.27 2.59
CA GLY A 19 7.63 -15.73 3.91
C GLY A 19 6.52 -14.68 3.89
N LEU A 20 5.36 -15.04 4.43
CA LEU A 20 4.30 -14.16 4.96
C LEU A 20 3.54 -13.24 3.98
N ILE A 21 2.75 -13.84 3.08
CA ILE A 21 1.50 -13.20 2.63
C ILE A 21 0.36 -13.99 3.25
N VAL A 22 -0.18 -13.49 4.37
CA VAL A 22 -1.39 -14.06 4.99
C VAL A 22 -2.56 -13.76 4.07
N GLY A 23 -3.24 -14.79 3.58
CA GLY A 23 -4.41 -14.62 2.73
C GLY A 23 -5.60 -14.05 3.53
N PRO A 24 -6.58 -13.39 2.88
CA PRO A 24 -7.77 -12.87 3.57
C PRO A 24 -8.47 -13.92 4.45
N ARG A 25 -8.52 -15.18 3.98
CA ARG A 25 -9.11 -16.31 4.71
C ARG A 25 -8.35 -16.66 5.99
N GLU A 26 -7.04 -16.57 5.98
CA GLU A 26 -6.18 -16.90 7.13
C GLU A 26 -6.24 -15.79 8.18
N ALA A 27 -6.32 -14.52 7.74
CA ALA A 27 -6.53 -13.39 8.65
C ALA A 27 -7.86 -13.56 9.41
N VAL A 28 -8.96 -13.84 8.69
CA VAL A 28 -10.28 -14.04 9.31
C VAL A 28 -10.29 -15.21 10.30
N LYS A 29 -9.63 -16.33 9.98
CA LYS A 29 -9.52 -17.50 10.89
C LYS A 29 -8.89 -17.17 12.24
N THR A 30 -8.10 -16.10 12.34
CA THR A 30 -7.44 -15.66 13.58
C THR A 30 -8.13 -14.47 14.24
N GLY A 31 -9.32 -14.08 13.77
CA GLY A 31 -10.01 -12.87 14.22
C GLY A 31 -9.37 -11.57 13.73
N GLY A 32 -8.45 -11.66 12.77
CA GLY A 32 -7.80 -10.52 12.13
C GLY A 32 -8.47 -10.11 10.83
N GLN A 33 -8.00 -8.98 10.28
CA GLN A 33 -8.42 -8.49 8.97
C GLN A 33 -7.19 -8.17 8.12
N LEU A 34 -7.26 -8.51 6.84
CA LEU A 34 -6.31 -8.03 5.83
C LEU A 34 -6.89 -6.77 5.19
N LEU A 35 -6.17 -5.65 5.33
CA LEU A 35 -6.53 -4.38 4.72
C LEU A 35 -5.50 -4.06 3.63
N THR A 36 -5.99 -3.90 2.41
CA THR A 36 -5.18 -3.67 1.22
C THR A 36 -5.33 -2.24 0.74
N LEU A 37 -4.22 -1.64 0.34
CA LEU A 37 -4.20 -0.30 -0.24
C LEU A 37 -3.91 -0.36 -1.75
N ASN A 38 -4.48 0.57 -2.50
CA ASN A 38 -4.06 0.84 -3.87
C ASN A 38 -2.80 1.71 -3.86
N GLY A 39 -1.72 1.22 -4.45
CA GLY A 39 -0.48 1.94 -4.70
C GLY A 39 -0.40 2.54 -6.10
N ASN A 40 0.73 3.16 -6.44
CA ASN A 40 0.87 3.76 -7.76
C ASN A 40 0.87 2.71 -8.87
N HIS A 41 1.43 1.53 -8.65
CA HIS A 41 1.44 0.47 -9.66
C HIS A 41 0.04 -0.05 -9.96
N GLU A 42 -0.86 -0.20 -8.98
CA GLU A 42 -2.25 -0.57 -9.23
C GLU A 42 -2.94 0.51 -10.09
N ILE A 43 -2.80 1.78 -9.71
CA ILE A 43 -3.39 2.91 -10.45
C ILE A 43 -2.87 2.94 -11.89
N MET A 44 -1.55 2.83 -12.08
CA MET A 44 -0.92 2.84 -13.41
C MET A 44 -1.40 1.68 -14.28
N ASN A 45 -1.48 0.48 -13.72
CA ASN A 45 -1.97 -0.69 -14.44
C ASN A 45 -3.43 -0.52 -14.89
N ILE A 46 -4.26 0.11 -14.06
CA ILE A 46 -5.65 0.41 -14.43
C ILE A 46 -5.71 1.48 -15.52
N GLU A 47 -4.85 2.50 -15.47
CA GLU A 47 -4.72 3.51 -16.53
C GLU A 47 -4.12 2.97 -17.84
N GLY A 48 -3.62 1.73 -17.86
CA GLY A 48 -2.91 1.16 -19.00
C GLY A 48 -1.48 1.70 -19.17
N ASP A 49 -0.92 2.29 -18.13
CA ASP A 49 0.48 2.74 -18.08
C ASP A 49 1.38 1.62 -17.56
N PHE A 50 2.11 0.98 -18.47
CA PHE A 50 2.95 -0.18 -18.17
C PHE A 50 4.44 0.12 -18.12
N ARG A 51 4.85 1.38 -18.00
CA ARG A 51 6.27 1.79 -18.03
C ARG A 51 7.15 1.12 -16.99
N TYR A 52 6.58 0.59 -15.90
CA TYR A 52 7.30 -0.09 -14.82
C TYR A 52 6.91 -1.56 -14.65
N VAL A 53 6.22 -2.17 -15.62
CA VAL A 53 5.92 -3.60 -15.59
C VAL A 53 7.17 -4.38 -16.02
N THR A 54 7.53 -5.41 -15.25
CA THR A 54 8.65 -6.29 -15.61
C THR A 54 8.29 -7.19 -16.79
N GLU A 55 9.29 -7.70 -17.51
CA GLU A 55 9.08 -8.65 -18.61
C GLU A 55 8.23 -9.85 -18.18
N LYS A 56 8.54 -10.44 -17.01
CA LYS A 56 7.72 -11.51 -16.40
C LYS A 56 6.27 -11.10 -16.12
N GLY A 57 6.03 -9.86 -15.69
CA GLY A 57 4.68 -9.34 -15.48
C GLY A 57 3.88 -9.17 -16.78
N LEU A 58 4.56 -9.05 -17.93
CA LEU A 58 3.94 -9.12 -19.26
C LEU A 58 3.72 -10.59 -19.69
N GLU A 59 4.66 -11.48 -19.36
CA GLU A 59 4.56 -12.93 -19.64
C GLU A 59 3.46 -13.65 -18.82
N GLU A 60 3.03 -13.09 -17.68
CA GLU A 60 1.86 -13.63 -16.94
C GLU A 60 0.56 -13.62 -17.79
N PHE A 61 0.55 -12.90 -18.91
CA PHE A 61 -0.56 -12.82 -19.86
C PHE A 61 -0.30 -13.63 -21.16
N ASP A 62 0.72 -14.51 -21.16
CA ASP A 62 1.30 -15.11 -22.37
C ASP A 62 0.59 -16.35 -22.91
N VAL A 63 -0.72 -16.22 -23.12
CA VAL A 63 -1.42 -17.04 -24.11
C VAL A 63 -1.86 -16.11 -25.24
N TRP A 64 -1.14 -16.23 -26.37
CA TRP A 64 -1.38 -15.67 -27.71
C TRP A 64 -1.18 -14.17 -27.89
N ALA A 65 -0.07 -13.73 -28.54
CA ALA A 65 0.09 -12.57 -29.45
C ALA A 65 -0.63 -11.21 -29.14
N TYR A 66 -1.23 -11.07 -27.96
CA TYR A 66 -2.20 -10.09 -27.49
C TYR A 66 -1.84 -9.65 -26.06
N CYS A 67 -0.64 -9.95 -25.55
CA CYS A 67 -0.30 -9.89 -24.12
C CYS A 67 -0.59 -8.52 -23.49
N VAL A 68 -0.27 -7.42 -24.18
CA VAL A 68 -0.60 -6.06 -23.74
C VAL A 68 -2.11 -5.78 -23.83
N ARG A 69 -2.79 -6.22 -24.90
CA ARG A 69 -4.24 -6.03 -25.07
C ARG A 69 -5.06 -6.81 -24.03
N ALA A 70 -4.64 -8.04 -23.71
CA ALA A 70 -5.24 -8.87 -22.67
C ALA A 70 -5.04 -8.22 -21.29
N ARG A 71 -3.83 -7.71 -21.00
CA ARG A 71 -3.56 -6.96 -19.78
C ARG A 71 -4.44 -5.70 -19.66
N ILE A 72 -4.53 -4.90 -20.72
CA ILE A 72 -5.42 -3.72 -20.77
C ILE A 72 -6.86 -4.14 -20.55
N ALA A 73 -7.36 -5.17 -21.25
CA ALA A 73 -8.74 -5.62 -21.11
C ALA A 73 -9.06 -6.11 -19.68
N ALA A 74 -8.09 -6.77 -19.04
CA ALA A 74 -8.20 -7.29 -17.68
C ALA A 74 -8.14 -6.18 -16.61
N LEU A 75 -7.26 -5.19 -16.79
CA LEU A 75 -6.93 -4.19 -15.78
C LEU A 75 -7.56 -2.81 -15.99
N ARG A 76 -8.05 -2.45 -17.18
CA ARG A 76 -8.73 -1.17 -17.42
C ARG A 76 -9.88 -0.92 -16.42
N PRO A 77 -10.39 0.32 -16.28
CA PRO A 77 -11.62 0.58 -15.55
C PRO A 77 -12.75 -0.38 -15.98
N ASN A 78 -13.46 -0.95 -15.00
CA ASN A 78 -14.46 -2.02 -15.17
C ASN A 78 -13.91 -3.35 -15.74
N GLY A 79 -12.59 -3.51 -15.80
CA GLY A 79 -11.93 -4.77 -16.16
C GLY A 79 -12.16 -5.84 -15.08
N PRO A 80 -12.20 -7.13 -15.46
CA PRO A 80 -12.52 -8.22 -14.54
C PRO A 80 -11.55 -8.32 -13.36
N ILE A 81 -10.26 -8.03 -13.55
CA ILE A 81 -9.26 -8.07 -12.46
C ILE A 81 -9.40 -6.83 -11.58
N SER A 82 -9.49 -5.65 -12.17
CA SER A 82 -9.58 -4.38 -11.43
C SER A 82 -10.83 -4.29 -10.56
N ARG A 83 -11.99 -4.64 -11.11
CA ARG A 83 -13.24 -4.70 -10.35
C ARG A 83 -13.19 -5.72 -9.23
N ARG A 84 -12.58 -6.89 -9.47
CA ARG A 84 -12.58 -8.00 -8.49
C ARG A 84 -11.60 -7.77 -7.34
N PHE A 85 -10.43 -7.22 -7.64
CA PHE A 85 -9.29 -7.23 -6.71
C PHE A 85 -8.82 -5.83 -6.28
N LEU A 86 -9.12 -4.77 -7.04
CA LEU A 86 -8.59 -3.42 -6.79
C LEU A 86 -9.65 -2.43 -6.32
N ALA A 87 -10.92 -2.61 -6.75
CA ALA A 87 -12.01 -1.69 -6.40
C ALA A 87 -12.33 -1.65 -4.90
N ASN A 88 -12.07 -2.73 -4.16
CA ASN A 88 -12.34 -2.81 -2.72
C ASN A 88 -11.14 -2.42 -1.85
N ASN A 89 -9.99 -2.13 -2.46
CA ASN A 89 -8.83 -1.62 -1.74
C ASN A 89 -9.08 -0.15 -1.37
N SER A 90 -8.59 0.26 -0.20
CA SER A 90 -8.59 1.69 0.16
C SER A 90 -7.43 2.41 -0.53
N THR A 91 -7.55 3.70 -0.80
CA THR A 91 -6.41 4.54 -1.23
C THR A 91 -5.73 5.17 -0.02
N VAL A 92 -6.53 5.53 1.00
CA VAL A 92 -6.09 6.04 2.30
C VAL A 92 -6.90 5.35 3.39
N LEU A 93 -6.27 4.98 4.50
CA LEU A 93 -6.95 4.32 5.61
C LEU A 93 -6.49 4.91 6.94
N VAL A 94 -7.42 5.19 7.85
CA VAL A 94 -7.10 5.61 9.22
C VAL A 94 -7.49 4.50 10.18
N VAL A 95 -6.54 4.04 11.00
CA VAL A 95 -6.76 3.02 12.03
C VAL A 95 -6.15 3.47 13.34
N GLY A 96 -6.99 3.68 14.35
CA GLY A 96 -6.54 4.23 15.62
C GLY A 96 -5.93 5.61 15.41
N ASP A 97 -4.70 5.80 15.87
CA ASP A 97 -3.92 7.04 15.73
C ASP A 97 -3.01 7.04 14.50
N SER A 98 -3.18 6.11 13.57
CA SER A 98 -2.26 5.91 12.44
C SER A 98 -2.98 6.04 11.10
N VAL A 99 -2.38 6.79 10.19
CA VAL A 99 -2.84 6.96 8.81
C VAL A 99 -1.95 6.14 7.89
N PHE A 100 -2.57 5.29 7.08
CA PHE A 100 -1.92 4.40 6.13
C PHE A 100 -2.19 4.89 4.71
N VAL A 101 -1.13 5.07 3.94
CA VAL A 101 -1.19 5.60 2.57
C VAL A 101 0.01 5.10 1.79
N HIS A 102 -0.11 4.93 0.47
CA HIS A 102 1.01 4.41 -0.31
C HIS A 102 2.18 5.40 -0.40
N GLY A 103 1.93 6.65 -0.83
CA GLY A 103 2.96 7.69 -0.90
C GLY A 103 2.94 8.64 0.30
N GLY A 104 1.86 9.40 0.45
CA GLY A 104 1.71 10.38 1.53
C GLY A 104 0.53 11.34 1.33
N LEU A 105 0.22 12.17 2.32
CA LEU A 105 -0.90 13.13 2.26
C LEU A 105 -0.45 14.58 2.38
N LEU A 106 -1.09 15.46 1.63
CA LEU A 106 -0.97 16.91 1.79
C LEU A 106 -2.27 17.44 2.40
N ALA A 107 -2.23 18.64 3.00
CA ALA A 107 -3.42 19.26 3.60
C ALA A 107 -4.61 19.29 2.62
N LYS A 108 -4.35 19.65 1.35
CA LYS A 108 -5.36 19.61 0.28
C LYS A 108 -6.07 18.27 0.10
N HIS A 109 -5.43 17.14 0.40
CA HIS A 109 -6.06 15.81 0.32
C HIS A 109 -6.97 15.55 1.52
N VAL A 110 -6.57 16.04 2.70
CA VAL A 110 -7.37 15.95 3.92
C VAL A 110 -8.60 16.84 3.80
N ASP A 111 -8.41 18.10 3.39
CA ASP A 111 -9.47 19.09 3.17
C ASP A 111 -10.49 18.62 2.12
N TYR A 112 -10.03 17.93 1.07
CA TYR A 112 -10.89 17.37 0.04
C TYR A 112 -11.76 16.20 0.56
N GLY A 113 -11.28 15.48 1.57
CA GLY A 113 -11.98 14.38 2.22
C GLY A 113 -11.42 13.01 1.86
N LEU A 114 -10.80 12.34 2.82
CA LEU A 114 -10.17 11.02 2.62
C LEU A 114 -11.17 9.93 2.21
N GLN A 115 -12.38 9.96 2.77
CA GLN A 115 -13.45 9.05 2.38
C GLN A 115 -13.89 9.28 0.92
N ARG A 116 -14.06 10.55 0.53
CA ARG A 116 -14.40 10.92 -0.85
C ARG A 116 -13.34 10.43 -1.83
N ILE A 117 -12.05 10.58 -1.50
CA ILE A 117 -10.94 10.06 -2.30
C ILE A 117 -11.11 8.55 -2.53
N ASN A 118 -11.35 7.78 -1.46
CA ASN A 118 -11.54 6.32 -1.56
C ASN A 118 -12.75 5.96 -2.44
N GLU A 119 -13.87 6.65 -2.27
CA GLU A 119 -15.11 6.41 -3.03
C GLU A 119 -14.92 6.70 -4.52
N GLU A 120 -14.34 7.85 -4.86
CA GLU A 120 -14.11 8.25 -6.24
C GLU A 120 -13.06 7.37 -6.94
N VAL A 121 -12.02 6.91 -6.23
CA VAL A 121 -11.08 5.92 -6.78
C VAL A 121 -11.82 4.61 -7.04
N ARG A 122 -12.58 4.09 -6.08
CA ARG A 122 -13.37 2.86 -6.27
C ARG A 122 -14.33 2.99 -7.46
N ASP A 123 -15.04 4.10 -7.57
CA ASP A 123 -16.00 4.35 -8.65
C ASP A 123 -15.30 4.43 -10.01
N TRP A 124 -14.12 5.06 -10.06
CA TRP A 124 -13.27 5.04 -11.24
C TRP A 124 -12.82 3.63 -11.61
N ILE A 125 -12.35 2.82 -10.65
CA ILE A 125 -11.94 1.43 -10.90
C ILE A 125 -13.11 0.60 -11.43
N ASN A 126 -14.33 0.84 -10.94
CA ASN A 126 -15.56 0.22 -11.42
C ASN A 126 -16.06 0.74 -12.79
N GLY A 127 -15.38 1.74 -13.37
CA GLY A 127 -15.71 2.34 -14.66
C GLY A 127 -16.89 3.31 -14.63
N SER A 128 -17.28 3.79 -13.45
CA SER A 128 -18.34 4.79 -13.28
C SER A 128 -17.86 6.24 -13.52
N LYS A 129 -16.56 6.43 -13.81
CA LYS A 129 -15.91 7.73 -14.09
C LYS A 129 -15.11 7.64 -15.40
N GLY A 130 -14.51 8.75 -15.82
CA GLY A 130 -13.73 8.84 -17.06
C GLY A 130 -12.54 7.87 -17.13
N GLY A 131 -11.90 7.77 -18.31
CA GLY A 131 -10.84 6.79 -18.57
C GLY A 131 -9.50 7.03 -17.86
N ARG A 132 -9.34 8.11 -17.09
CA ARG A 132 -8.11 8.45 -16.37
C ARG A 132 -8.36 8.47 -14.87
N ALA A 133 -7.32 8.16 -14.10
CA ALA A 133 -7.37 8.21 -12.66
C ALA A 133 -7.67 9.64 -12.16
N PRO A 134 -8.29 9.79 -10.98
CA PRO A 134 -8.45 11.09 -10.34
C PRO A 134 -7.12 11.84 -10.20
N GLU A 135 -7.16 13.18 -10.21
CA GLU A 135 -5.94 14.01 -10.18
C GLU A 135 -5.08 13.75 -8.93
N TYR A 136 -5.69 13.53 -7.78
CA TYR A 136 -5.00 13.22 -6.53
C TYR A 136 -4.34 11.82 -6.52
N CYS A 137 -4.50 11.01 -7.58
CA CYS A 137 -3.75 9.78 -7.81
C CYS A 137 -2.63 9.95 -8.86
N ARG A 138 -2.49 11.13 -9.47
CA ARG A 138 -1.55 11.39 -10.57
C ARG A 138 -0.55 12.51 -10.25
N GLY A 139 0.71 12.27 -10.60
CA GLY A 139 1.79 13.24 -10.44
C GLY A 139 2.48 13.20 -9.07
N ARG A 140 3.61 13.89 -8.95
CA ARG A 140 4.54 13.77 -7.81
C ARG A 140 3.96 14.11 -6.43
N ASN A 141 2.89 14.89 -6.40
CA ASN A 141 2.23 15.30 -5.15
C ASN A 141 0.94 14.52 -4.89
N ALA A 142 0.68 13.44 -5.62
CA ALA A 142 -0.48 12.59 -5.44
C ALA A 142 -0.35 11.65 -4.24
N VAL A 143 -1.49 11.18 -3.75
CA VAL A 143 -1.63 10.30 -2.58
C VAL A 143 -0.75 9.04 -2.69
N VAL A 144 -0.63 8.49 -3.89
CA VAL A 144 0.15 7.27 -4.18
C VAL A 144 1.56 7.53 -4.70
N TRP A 145 2.02 8.77 -4.78
CA TRP A 145 3.33 9.13 -5.36
C TRP A 145 4.19 10.03 -4.48
N LEU A 146 3.58 10.69 -3.48
CA LEU A 146 4.27 11.66 -2.65
C LEU A 146 5.44 11.02 -1.90
N ARG A 147 6.63 11.65 -1.98
CA ARG A 147 7.85 11.21 -1.26
C ARG A 147 8.33 12.17 -0.17
N LYS A 148 7.63 13.29 0.02
CA LYS A 148 8.05 14.38 0.94
C LYS A 148 8.28 13.95 2.38
N PHE A 149 7.70 12.84 2.83
CA PHE A 149 7.84 12.34 4.20
C PHE A 149 8.50 10.96 4.26
N SER A 150 8.86 10.39 3.11
CA SER A 150 9.41 9.05 2.98
C SER A 150 10.70 9.01 2.17
N ASP A 151 11.30 10.17 1.87
CA ASP A 151 12.54 10.29 1.10
C ASP A 151 13.62 9.34 1.64
N GLU A 152 14.50 8.86 0.76
CA GLU A 152 15.57 7.92 1.13
C GLU A 152 16.51 8.54 2.17
N LEU A 153 16.77 9.85 2.07
CA LEU A 153 17.58 10.59 3.03
C LEU A 153 16.65 11.30 4.02
N GLU A 154 16.76 10.94 5.31
CA GLU A 154 15.92 11.53 6.38
C GLU A 154 15.95 13.06 6.40
N LYS A 155 17.11 13.68 6.13
CA LYS A 155 17.25 15.15 6.08
C LYS A 155 16.39 15.83 5.02
N ASN A 156 15.90 15.09 4.02
CA ASN A 156 15.04 15.61 2.97
C ASN A 156 13.55 15.49 3.33
N CYS A 157 13.21 14.81 4.43
CA CYS A 157 11.83 14.70 4.88
C CYS A 157 11.33 16.04 5.44
N ASP A 158 10.17 16.48 4.95
CA ASP A 158 9.53 17.71 5.39
C ASP A 158 8.70 17.46 6.66
N CYS A 159 9.39 17.40 7.81
CA CYS A 159 8.77 17.09 9.09
C CYS A 159 7.76 18.14 9.56
N SER A 160 7.99 19.41 9.23
CA SER A 160 7.06 20.51 9.58
C SER A 160 5.75 20.39 8.80
N LEU A 161 5.83 20.10 7.50
CA LEU A 161 4.64 19.84 6.70
C LEU A 161 3.91 18.57 7.15
N LEU A 162 4.64 17.49 7.48
CA LEU A 162 4.04 16.25 7.99
C LEU A 162 3.25 16.52 9.29
N GLU A 163 3.85 17.24 10.22
CA GLU A 163 3.21 17.61 11.49
C GLU A 163 1.93 18.41 11.24
N HIS A 164 1.99 19.40 10.35
CA HIS A 164 0.82 20.18 9.98
C HIS A 164 -0.30 19.30 9.39
N VAL A 165 0.03 18.39 8.47
CA VAL A 165 -0.96 17.48 7.89
C VAL A 165 -1.56 16.55 8.94
N LEU A 166 -0.76 15.96 9.83
CA LEU A 166 -1.27 15.09 10.89
C LEU A 166 -2.22 15.84 11.85
N ALA A 167 -1.91 17.11 12.16
CA ALA A 167 -2.79 17.95 12.98
C ALA A 167 -4.17 18.20 12.35
N THR A 168 -4.29 18.12 11.01
CA THR A 168 -5.59 18.24 10.31
C THR A 168 -6.42 16.96 10.32
N ILE A 169 -5.86 15.82 10.75
CA ILE A 169 -6.55 14.53 10.79
C ILE A 169 -6.88 14.19 12.25
N PRO A 170 -8.15 14.23 12.68
CA PRO A 170 -8.53 14.01 14.07
C PRO A 170 -7.98 12.70 14.64
N GLY A 171 -7.20 12.80 15.72
CA GLY A 171 -6.62 11.67 16.44
C GLY A 171 -5.38 11.04 15.80
N ALA A 172 -4.97 11.47 14.60
CA ALA A 172 -3.77 10.94 13.95
C ALA A 172 -2.49 11.45 14.63
N LYS A 173 -1.56 10.53 14.88
CA LYS A 173 -0.23 10.79 15.45
C LYS A 173 0.90 10.41 14.51
N ARG A 174 0.66 9.49 13.57
CA ARG A 174 1.67 9.04 12.61
C ARG A 174 1.09 8.69 11.25
N MET A 175 1.92 8.85 10.22
CA MET A 175 1.67 8.43 8.85
C MET A 175 2.59 7.25 8.52
N ILE A 176 2.02 6.16 8.02
CA ILE A 176 2.70 4.94 7.66
C ILE A 176 2.66 4.83 6.14
N MET A 177 3.84 4.80 5.51
CA MET A 177 4.01 4.99 4.07
C MET A 177 4.90 3.93 3.45
N GLY A 178 4.56 3.55 2.21
CA GLY A 178 5.39 2.73 1.35
C GLY A 178 6.10 3.58 0.28
N HIS A 179 6.07 3.09 -0.96
CA HIS A 179 6.48 3.77 -2.21
C HIS A 179 7.98 4.06 -2.38
N THR A 180 8.64 4.49 -1.30
CA THR A 180 10.06 4.84 -1.30
C THR A 180 10.83 3.76 -0.55
N ILE A 181 11.59 2.97 -1.30
CA ILE A 181 12.38 1.84 -0.79
C ILE A 181 13.37 2.30 0.28
N GLN A 182 13.34 1.62 1.42
CA GLN A 182 14.22 1.81 2.57
C GLN A 182 15.23 0.67 2.62
N VAL A 183 16.45 0.95 2.17
CA VAL A 183 17.54 -0.05 2.13
C VAL A 183 17.96 -0.54 3.52
N ALA A 184 17.79 0.30 4.55
CA ALA A 184 18.12 -0.02 5.93
C ALA A 184 17.01 -0.78 6.69
N GLY A 185 15.89 -1.11 6.02
CA GLY A 185 14.73 -1.73 6.63
C GLY A 185 13.67 -0.72 7.09
N ILE A 186 12.63 -1.24 7.75
CA ILE A 186 11.53 -0.45 8.31
C ILE A 186 12.08 0.50 9.36
N ASN A 187 11.73 1.77 9.28
CA ASN A 187 12.25 2.79 10.19
C ASN A 187 11.26 3.96 10.38
N GLY A 188 11.54 4.81 11.37
CA GLY A 188 10.77 6.01 11.66
C GLY A 188 11.62 7.28 11.55
N VAL A 189 11.04 8.35 11.03
CA VAL A 189 11.63 9.70 10.93
C VAL A 189 10.66 10.74 11.49
N CYS A 190 11.11 11.98 11.66
CA CYS A 190 10.31 13.08 12.22
C CYS A 190 9.71 12.72 13.60
N ASP A 191 10.55 12.25 14.52
CA ASP A 191 10.13 11.75 15.84
C ASP A 191 9.12 10.59 15.77
N SER A 192 9.33 9.67 14.81
CA SER A 192 8.43 8.54 14.54
C SER A 192 7.00 8.94 14.10
N ARG A 193 6.81 10.17 13.62
CA ARG A 193 5.56 10.61 12.99
C ARG A 193 5.44 10.12 11.55
N ALA A 194 6.56 9.84 10.88
CA ALA A 194 6.60 9.17 9.58
C ALA A 194 7.24 7.80 9.75
N ILE A 195 6.49 6.73 9.47
CA ILE A 195 6.97 5.35 9.49
C ILE A 195 7.09 4.87 8.05
N ARG A 196 8.32 4.57 7.62
CA ARG A 196 8.65 4.15 6.26
C ARG A 196 8.78 2.64 6.24
N ILE A 197 7.91 1.96 5.50
CA ILE A 197 7.78 0.49 5.57
C ILE A 197 8.07 -0.24 4.25
N ASP A 198 8.32 0.49 3.17
CA ASP A 198 8.74 -0.12 1.91
C ASP A 198 10.18 -0.60 2.03
N VAL A 199 10.37 -1.90 2.13
CA VAL A 199 11.68 -2.55 2.11
C VAL A 199 11.71 -3.41 0.86
N GLU A 200 12.80 -3.34 0.11
CA GLU A 200 12.91 -3.89 -1.25
C GLU A 200 12.26 -5.29 -1.42
N CYS A 201 11.01 -5.32 -1.89
CA CYS A 201 10.25 -6.53 -2.19
C CYS A 201 10.53 -6.96 -3.63
N ARG A 202 11.74 -7.46 -3.90
CA ARG A 202 12.26 -7.72 -5.26
C ARG A 202 11.49 -8.73 -6.15
N LYS A 203 10.30 -9.24 -5.80
CA LYS A 203 9.70 -10.44 -6.46
C LYS A 203 8.16 -10.52 -6.61
N ALA A 204 7.39 -9.43 -6.54
CA ALA A 204 5.95 -9.53 -6.82
C ALA A 204 5.58 -8.78 -8.10
N ALA A 205 5.33 -9.52 -9.19
CA ALA A 205 5.13 -9.01 -10.54
C ALA A 205 3.85 -8.18 -10.78
N VAL A 206 3.00 -7.93 -9.77
CA VAL A 206 1.72 -7.21 -9.98
C VAL A 206 1.31 -6.33 -8.79
N MET A 207 1.92 -6.45 -7.60
CA MET A 207 1.39 -5.83 -6.38
C MET A 207 2.51 -5.25 -5.52
N ASP A 208 2.54 -3.94 -5.35
CA ASP A 208 3.47 -3.31 -4.40
C ASP A 208 3.14 -3.70 -2.95
N CYS A 209 4.19 -3.75 -2.13
CA CYS A 209 4.24 -4.39 -0.81
C CYS A 209 3.49 -3.64 0.33
N LEU A 210 2.23 -3.23 0.12
CA LEU A 210 1.38 -2.71 1.19
C LEU A 210 0.16 -3.62 1.45
N LYS A 211 0.44 -4.77 2.07
CA LYS A 211 -0.57 -5.67 2.63
C LYS A 211 -0.53 -5.56 4.16
N PHE A 212 -1.49 -4.87 4.78
CA PHE A 212 -1.52 -4.66 6.22
C PHE A 212 -2.34 -5.75 6.94
N TRP A 213 -1.76 -6.37 7.95
CA TRP A 213 -2.44 -7.29 8.87
C TRP A 213 -2.82 -6.55 10.15
N ARG A 214 -4.10 -6.61 10.55
CA ARG A 214 -4.56 -6.13 11.87
C ARG A 214 -5.09 -7.31 12.68
N LEU A 215 -4.52 -7.53 13.87
CA LEU A 215 -5.11 -8.30 14.95
C LEU A 215 -5.97 -7.36 15.80
N ILE A 216 -7.30 -7.39 15.66
CA ILE A 216 -8.20 -6.74 16.63
C ILE A 216 -8.77 -7.85 17.51
N ARG A 217 -8.25 -8.01 18.73
CA ARG A 217 -9.07 -8.65 19.77
C ARG A 217 -10.14 -7.64 20.15
N THR A 218 -11.37 -7.83 19.70
CA THR A 218 -12.51 -7.29 20.42
C THR A 218 -12.51 -7.97 21.78
N ARG A 219 -12.06 -7.26 22.82
CA ARG A 219 -12.30 -7.71 24.19
C ARG A 219 -13.82 -7.65 24.39
N GLY A 220 -14.45 -8.82 24.53
CA GLY A 220 -15.70 -8.93 25.25
C GLY A 220 -15.48 -8.76 26.75
#